data_AF-A0A8S4PAN2-F1
#
_entry.id   AF-A0A8S4PAN2-F1
#
_cell.length_a   1.000
_cell.length_b   1.000
_cell.length_c   1.000
_cell.angle_alpha   90.00
_cell.angle_beta   90.00
_cell.angle_gamma   90.00
#
_symmetry.space_group_name_H-M   'P 1'
#
loop_
_entity.id
_entity.type
_entity.pdbx_description
1 polymer ?
#
loop_
_entity_poly.entity_id
_entity_poly.type
_entity_poly.pdbx_seq_one_letter_code
_entity_poly.pdbx_strand_id
1 'polypeptide(L)'
;MFNIGTMFFYQLLVALLLNVCVTVHGNSNATSLKRTELEEMKNKNNCKLCTCVGLIADCTSRNLKSLPQDLPQDITTLNLTNNSITHLPDGLLGQLYQSLKVLDIDGNKITAFGQYVFDGLQNLEFLGIGANPFKPELFHHLVYKPLKNIRTIFVSRFGDESKHDSRIPLFNAFEGLQNSTIEAIIYEHITFVPFLLEKKYMQFFQNCHLKKLVLPENKIYAFEPGFSKFMPHLEIVDVSRNLIQGTMPVNNKVLEIYLMQFLKVIKIEGNTQG
;
A
#
# COMPACT_ATOMS: atom_id res chain seq x y z
N MET A 1 16.23 -12.16 8.88
CA MET A 1 15.68 -11.62 10.13
C MET A 1 14.82 -10.43 9.76
N PHE A 2 13.49 -10.55 9.89
CA PHE A 2 12.53 -9.49 9.58
C PHE A 2 12.76 -8.31 10.52
N ASN A 3 12.88 -7.09 9.98
CA ASN A 3 13.15 -5.91 10.80
C ASN A 3 11.84 -5.38 11.38
N ILE A 4 11.79 -5.34 12.71
CA ILE A 4 10.61 -4.98 13.51
C ILE A 4 10.11 -3.56 13.15
N GLY A 5 10.99 -2.65 12.70
CA GLY A 5 10.63 -1.25 12.44
C GLY A 5 9.60 -1.01 11.32
N THR A 6 9.69 -1.69 10.18
CA THR A 6 8.78 -1.47 9.03
C THR A 6 7.43 -2.15 9.21
N MET A 7 7.43 -3.37 9.79
CA MET A 7 6.20 -4.01 10.28
C MET A 7 5.46 -3.13 11.29
N PHE A 8 6.20 -2.45 12.17
CA PHE A 8 5.61 -1.51 13.14
C PHE A 8 4.99 -0.29 12.46
N PHE A 9 5.63 0.31 11.46
CA PHE A 9 5.04 1.43 10.71
C PHE A 9 3.79 1.02 9.92
N TYR A 10 3.78 -0.15 9.28
CA TYR A 10 2.59 -0.67 8.59
C TYR A 10 1.46 -0.98 9.57
N GLN A 11 1.72 -1.68 10.67
CA GLN A 11 0.70 -1.93 11.69
C GLN A 11 0.21 -0.65 12.35
N LEU A 12 1.07 0.34 12.58
CA LEU A 12 0.70 1.64 13.16
C LEU A 12 -0.09 2.49 12.15
N LEU A 13 0.28 2.49 10.87
CA LEU A 13 -0.42 3.21 9.81
C LEU A 13 -1.81 2.61 9.59
N VAL A 14 -1.89 1.29 9.50
CA VAL A 14 -3.16 0.56 9.45
C VAL A 14 -3.93 0.83 10.75
N ALA A 15 -3.34 0.73 11.95
CA ALA A 15 -4.02 1.05 13.22
C ALA A 15 -4.57 2.49 13.29
N LEU A 16 -3.79 3.47 12.82
CA LEU A 16 -4.18 4.89 12.74
C LEU A 16 -5.34 5.10 11.75
N LEU A 17 -5.36 4.37 10.64
CA LEU A 17 -6.44 4.43 9.64
C LEU A 17 -7.68 3.63 10.06
N LEU A 18 -7.50 2.55 10.81
CA LEU A 18 -8.58 1.68 11.30
C LEU A 18 -9.28 2.23 12.56
N ASN A 19 -8.76 3.27 13.23
CA ASN A 19 -9.15 3.65 14.61
C ASN A 19 -9.11 2.45 15.60
N VAL A 20 -8.34 1.42 15.29
CA VAL A 20 -8.19 0.23 16.15
C VAL A 20 -6.96 0.46 17.02
N CYS A 21 -7.16 0.48 18.33
CA CYS A 21 -6.05 0.49 19.28
C CYS A 21 -5.29 -0.84 19.17
N VAL A 22 -4.19 -0.86 18.41
CA VAL A 22 -3.29 -2.02 18.38
C VAL A 22 -2.48 -1.98 19.67
N THR A 23 -2.79 -2.90 20.58
CA THR A 23 -1.95 -3.18 21.74
C THR A 23 -0.69 -3.89 21.26
N VAL A 24 0.34 -3.11 20.93
CA VAL A 24 1.70 -3.62 20.97
C VAL A 24 1.97 -4.01 22.42
N HIS A 25 2.43 -5.25 22.65
CA HIS A 25 2.71 -5.74 23.99
C HIS A 25 3.48 -4.72 24.83
N GLY A 26 2.86 -4.26 25.91
CA GLY A 26 3.49 -3.46 26.97
C GLY A 26 3.18 -1.96 26.99
N ASN A 27 1.91 -1.55 27.11
CA ASN A 27 1.56 -0.43 27.98
C ASN A 27 0.07 -0.42 28.35
N SER A 28 -0.23 -0.68 29.61
CA SER A 28 -1.57 -0.65 30.20
C SER A 28 -1.96 0.80 30.50
N ASN A 29 -2.59 1.52 29.56
CA ASN A 29 -3.33 2.77 29.83
C ASN A 29 -4.24 3.20 28.66
N ALA A 30 -4.80 2.26 27.89
CA ALA A 30 -5.91 2.58 26.99
C ALA A 30 -7.22 2.58 27.79
N THR A 31 -7.93 3.71 27.82
CA THR A 31 -9.27 3.85 28.41
C THR A 31 -10.18 2.74 27.93
N SER A 32 -10.62 1.87 28.85
CA SER A 32 -11.44 0.71 28.54
C SER A 32 -12.80 1.15 28.01
N LEU A 33 -13.10 0.86 26.74
CA LEU A 33 -14.48 0.75 26.28
C LEU A 33 -15.20 -0.26 27.19
N LYS A 34 -16.37 0.09 27.72
CA LYS A 34 -17.07 -0.83 28.64
C LYS A 34 -17.41 -2.11 27.87
N ARG A 35 -17.14 -3.26 28.48
CA ARG A 35 -17.37 -4.60 27.90
C ARG A 35 -18.79 -4.76 27.33
N THR A 36 -19.77 -4.09 27.93
CA THR A 36 -21.17 -4.01 27.50
C THR A 36 -21.39 -3.26 26.18
N GLU A 37 -20.68 -2.16 25.92
CA GLU A 37 -20.82 -1.38 24.67
C GLU A 37 -20.22 -2.14 23.47
N LEU A 38 -19.13 -2.89 23.70
CA LEU A 38 -18.52 -3.75 22.68
C LEU A 38 -19.41 -4.95 22.31
N GLU A 39 -20.13 -5.51 23.28
CA GLU A 39 -21.10 -6.60 23.07
C GLU A 39 -22.34 -6.10 22.32
N GLU A 40 -22.82 -4.89 22.61
CA GLU A 40 -23.94 -4.26 21.88
C GLU A 40 -23.60 -3.96 20.41
N MET A 41 -22.36 -3.51 20.13
CA MET A 41 -21.91 -3.29 18.74
C MET A 41 -21.73 -4.60 17.94
N LYS A 42 -21.30 -5.69 18.60
CA LYS A 42 -21.17 -7.01 17.97
C LYS A 42 -22.52 -7.61 17.59
N ASN A 43 -23.56 -7.39 18.40
CA ASN A 43 -24.88 -7.98 18.19
C ASN A 43 -25.74 -7.26 17.13
N LYS A 44 -25.32 -6.07 16.68
CA LYS A 44 -26.09 -5.27 15.71
C LYS A 44 -25.76 -5.58 14.25
N ASN A 45 -24.59 -6.18 13.99
CA ASN A 45 -24.06 -6.36 12.64
C ASN A 45 -24.01 -7.85 12.30
N ASN A 46 -24.81 -8.28 11.33
CA ASN A 46 -25.05 -9.66 10.93
C ASN A 46 -23.85 -10.31 10.17
N CYS A 47 -22.62 -10.06 10.62
CA CYS A 47 -21.39 -10.56 10.02
C CYS A 47 -21.13 -12.00 10.47
N LYS A 48 -21.34 -12.98 9.59
CA LYS A 48 -21.12 -14.40 9.89
C LYS A 48 -19.68 -14.81 9.59
N LEU A 49 -19.10 -14.27 8.53
CA LEU A 49 -17.77 -14.64 8.04
C LEU A 49 -16.63 -13.83 8.67
N CYS A 50 -16.94 -12.68 9.26
CA CYS A 50 -15.98 -11.72 9.76
C CYS A 50 -16.34 -11.24 11.17
N THR A 51 -15.37 -10.65 11.85
CA THR A 51 -15.62 -9.95 13.13
C THR A 51 -15.91 -8.49 12.84
N CYS A 52 -17.13 -8.05 13.16
CA CYS A 52 -17.55 -6.67 12.95
C CYS A 52 -17.62 -5.89 14.26
N VAL A 53 -17.02 -4.70 14.27
CA VAL A 53 -17.04 -3.77 15.40
C VAL A 53 -17.24 -2.37 14.85
N GLY A 54 -18.43 -1.79 15.06
CA GLY A 54 -18.78 -0.51 14.43
C GLY A 54 -18.76 -0.60 12.90
N LEU A 55 -17.97 0.25 12.25
CA LEU A 55 -17.83 0.33 10.78
C LEU A 55 -16.65 -0.49 10.23
N ILE A 56 -16.09 -1.38 11.06
CA ILE A 56 -14.90 -2.18 10.76
C ILE A 56 -15.32 -3.63 10.59
N ALA A 57 -14.96 -4.24 9.47
CA ALA A 57 -15.05 -5.68 9.24
C ALA A 57 -13.65 -6.30 9.16
N ASP A 58 -13.30 -7.09 10.17
CA ASP A 58 -12.06 -7.88 10.20
C ASP A 58 -12.33 -9.33 9.80
N CYS A 59 -11.85 -9.67 8.60
CA CYS A 59 -11.96 -10.98 7.97
C CYS A 59 -10.59 -11.69 7.87
N THR A 60 -9.61 -11.26 8.66
CA THR A 60 -8.23 -11.79 8.58
C THR A 60 -8.18 -13.29 8.85
N SER A 61 -7.43 -14.04 8.03
CA SER A 61 -7.15 -15.48 8.24
C SER A 61 -8.40 -16.37 8.39
N ARG A 62 -9.46 -16.08 7.62
CA ARG A 62 -10.75 -16.80 7.67
C ARG A 62 -10.91 -17.85 6.56
N ASN A 63 -9.84 -18.13 5.78
CA ASN A 63 -9.87 -19.02 4.62
C ASN A 63 -10.91 -18.63 3.56
N LEU A 64 -11.22 -17.35 3.43
CA LEU A 64 -12.17 -16.86 2.44
C LEU A 64 -11.64 -17.10 1.04
N LYS A 65 -12.50 -17.59 0.15
CA LYS A 65 -12.19 -17.82 -1.27
C LYS A 65 -12.77 -16.75 -2.20
N SER A 66 -13.67 -15.94 -1.68
CA SER A 66 -14.35 -14.84 -2.36
C SER A 66 -14.58 -13.71 -1.36
N LEU A 67 -15.00 -12.55 -1.86
CA LEU A 67 -15.48 -11.47 -0.99
C LEU A 67 -16.65 -11.97 -0.13
N PRO A 68 -16.69 -11.62 1.17
CA PRO A 68 -17.91 -11.76 1.96
C PRO A 68 -19.00 -10.88 1.33
N GLN A 69 -20.27 -11.25 1.45
CA GLN A 69 -21.41 -10.47 0.93
C GLN A 69 -22.42 -10.12 2.03
N ASP A 70 -22.19 -10.63 3.24
CA ASP A 70 -23.04 -10.50 4.42
C ASP A 70 -22.64 -9.34 5.34
N LEU A 71 -21.64 -8.55 4.96
CA LEU A 71 -21.19 -7.40 5.74
C LEU A 71 -22.15 -6.21 5.58
N PRO A 72 -22.30 -5.36 6.61
CA PRO A 72 -22.99 -4.08 6.49
C PRO A 72 -22.43 -3.25 5.32
N GLN A 73 -23.30 -2.62 4.55
CA GLN A 73 -22.91 -1.85 3.37
C GLN A 73 -22.18 -0.53 3.71
N ASP A 74 -22.35 -0.05 4.95
CA ASP A 74 -21.79 1.19 5.47
C ASP A 74 -20.41 1.03 6.12
N ILE A 75 -19.82 -0.18 6.06
CA ILE A 75 -18.44 -0.37 6.53
C ILE A 75 -17.50 0.62 5.81
N THR A 76 -16.61 1.21 6.60
CA THR A 76 -15.56 2.10 6.09
C THR A 76 -14.23 1.39 6.00
N THR A 77 -14.15 0.20 6.58
CA THR A 77 -12.93 -0.56 6.76
C THR A 77 -13.18 -2.04 6.53
N LEU A 78 -12.39 -2.63 5.63
CA LEU A 78 -12.43 -4.06 5.33
C LEU A 78 -11.01 -4.62 5.30
N ASN A 79 -10.71 -5.49 6.27
CA ASN A 79 -9.47 -6.24 6.32
C ASN A 79 -9.73 -7.69 5.87
N LEU A 80 -9.18 -8.08 4.72
CA LEU A 80 -9.26 -9.41 4.11
C LEU A 80 -7.90 -10.10 4.07
N THR A 81 -6.96 -9.68 4.92
CA THR A 81 -5.59 -10.20 4.87
C THR A 81 -5.49 -11.69 5.15
N ASN A 82 -4.49 -12.33 4.55
CA ASN A 82 -4.16 -13.75 4.77
C ASN A 82 -5.33 -14.70 4.49
N ASN A 83 -6.04 -14.50 3.37
CA ASN A 83 -7.11 -15.38 2.90
C ASN A 83 -6.69 -16.16 1.64
N SER A 84 -7.65 -16.79 0.98
CA SER A 84 -7.44 -17.57 -0.25
C SER A 84 -8.26 -17.03 -1.43
N ILE A 85 -8.49 -15.70 -1.46
CA ILE A 85 -9.21 -15.04 -2.54
C ILE A 85 -8.36 -15.08 -3.79
N THR A 86 -8.92 -15.58 -4.88
CA THR A 86 -8.21 -15.75 -6.16
C THR A 86 -8.57 -14.69 -7.19
N HIS A 87 -9.79 -14.13 -7.09
CA HIS A 87 -10.32 -13.18 -8.06
C HIS A 87 -11.21 -12.15 -7.36
N LEU A 88 -11.14 -10.92 -7.84
CA LEU A 88 -12.04 -9.83 -7.48
C LEU A 88 -12.78 -9.40 -8.75
N PRO A 89 -14.10 -9.65 -8.85
CA PRO A 89 -14.88 -9.20 -10.00
C PRO A 89 -14.90 -7.67 -10.11
N ASP A 90 -14.86 -7.17 -11.36
CA ASP A 90 -14.91 -5.75 -11.66
C ASP A 90 -16.14 -5.08 -11.05
N GLY A 91 -15.93 -3.95 -10.36
CA GLY A 91 -16.95 -3.13 -9.71
C GLY A 91 -17.63 -3.75 -8.48
N LEU A 92 -17.41 -5.03 -8.15
CA LEU A 92 -18.15 -5.71 -7.07
C LEU A 92 -17.84 -5.10 -5.70
N LEU A 93 -16.58 -4.73 -5.43
CA LEU A 93 -16.21 -4.05 -4.18
C LEU A 93 -16.97 -2.74 -3.99
N GLY A 94 -17.07 -1.92 -5.04
CA GLY A 94 -17.82 -0.66 -4.98
C GLY A 94 -19.33 -0.84 -4.92
N GLN A 95 -19.88 -1.89 -5.55
CA GLN A 95 -21.30 -2.23 -5.43
C GLN A 95 -21.67 -2.67 -4.01
N LEU A 96 -20.82 -3.46 -3.35
CA LEU A 96 -21.09 -3.96 -2.01
C LEU A 96 -20.77 -2.93 -0.93
N TYR A 97 -19.66 -2.18 -1.09
CA TYR A 97 -19.01 -1.43 -0.02
C TYR A 97 -18.54 -0.03 -0.46
N GLN A 98 -19.44 0.77 -1.05
CA GLN A 98 -19.14 2.11 -1.57
C GLN A 98 -18.56 3.11 -0.53
N SER A 99 -18.78 2.86 0.76
CA SER A 99 -18.29 3.70 1.86
C SER A 99 -16.87 3.38 2.32
N LEU A 100 -16.20 2.40 1.69
CA LEU A 100 -14.84 2.01 2.08
C LEU A 100 -13.86 3.16 1.96
N LYS A 101 -13.10 3.33 3.04
CA LYS A 101 -11.92 4.19 3.16
C LYS A 101 -10.64 3.36 3.29
N VAL A 102 -10.73 2.17 3.89
CA VAL A 102 -9.59 1.27 4.09
C VAL A 102 -9.93 -0.10 3.53
N LEU A 103 -9.14 -0.57 2.58
CA LEU A 103 -9.21 -1.93 2.04
C LEU A 103 -7.83 -2.57 2.13
N ASP A 104 -7.75 -3.70 2.82
CA ASP A 104 -6.54 -4.50 2.87
C ASP A 104 -6.81 -5.92 2.36
N ILE A 105 -6.19 -6.29 1.24
CA ILE A 105 -6.29 -7.61 0.62
C ILE A 105 -4.91 -8.29 0.54
N ASP A 106 -3.95 -7.87 1.36
CA ASP A 106 -2.62 -8.48 1.41
C ASP A 106 -2.69 -9.99 1.72
N GLY A 107 -1.77 -10.78 1.15
CA GLY A 107 -1.64 -12.20 1.52
C GLY A 107 -2.76 -13.09 0.99
N ASN A 108 -3.34 -12.74 -0.16
CA ASN A 108 -4.33 -13.56 -0.87
C ASN A 108 -3.67 -14.38 -2.00
N LYS A 109 -4.48 -14.87 -2.94
CA LYS A 109 -4.05 -15.69 -4.10
C LYS A 109 -4.43 -15.03 -5.42
N ILE A 110 -4.51 -13.70 -5.44
CA ILE A 110 -4.93 -12.93 -6.60
C ILE A 110 -3.77 -12.85 -7.59
N THR A 111 -4.03 -13.25 -8.84
CA THR A 111 -3.01 -13.25 -9.91
C THR A 111 -3.11 -12.06 -10.85
N ALA A 112 -4.27 -11.41 -10.92
CA ALA A 112 -4.50 -10.23 -11.72
C ALA A 112 -5.73 -9.47 -11.20
N PHE A 113 -5.80 -8.19 -11.54
CA PHE A 113 -7.02 -7.41 -11.40
C PHE A 113 -7.66 -7.20 -12.77
N GLY A 114 -8.99 -7.18 -12.81
CA GLY A 114 -9.70 -6.62 -13.95
C GLY A 114 -9.51 -5.10 -13.99
N GLN A 115 -9.85 -4.50 -15.14
CA GLN A 115 -9.61 -3.09 -15.41
C GLN A 115 -10.41 -2.18 -14.48
N TYR A 116 -11.54 -2.66 -13.97
CA TYR A 116 -12.52 -1.90 -13.21
C TYR A 116 -12.72 -2.45 -11.79
N VAL A 117 -11.74 -3.19 -11.25
CA VAL A 117 -11.83 -3.88 -9.95
C VAL A 117 -12.20 -2.93 -8.79
N PHE A 118 -11.77 -1.67 -8.88
CA PHE A 118 -12.00 -0.64 -7.86
C PHE A 118 -13.08 0.38 -8.25
N ASP A 119 -13.85 0.13 -9.31
CA ASP A 119 -14.98 0.99 -9.66
C ASP A 119 -15.97 1.10 -8.49
N GLY A 120 -16.42 2.32 -8.20
CA GLY A 120 -17.30 2.63 -7.08
C GLY A 120 -16.59 2.92 -5.74
N LEU A 121 -15.29 2.66 -5.62
CA LEU A 121 -14.50 2.93 -4.39
C LEU A 121 -13.94 4.37 -4.35
N GLN A 122 -14.80 5.36 -4.55
CA GLN A 122 -14.36 6.77 -4.64
C GLN A 122 -13.84 7.33 -3.32
N ASN A 123 -14.24 6.75 -2.18
CA ASN A 123 -13.87 7.18 -0.83
C ASN A 123 -12.61 6.49 -0.30
N LEU A 124 -12.00 5.58 -1.07
CA LEU A 124 -10.89 4.77 -0.59
C LEU A 124 -9.65 5.65 -0.37
N GLU A 125 -9.14 5.65 0.86
CA GLU A 125 -7.97 6.42 1.31
C GLU A 125 -6.73 5.54 1.45
N PHE A 126 -6.91 4.25 1.77
CA PHE A 126 -5.82 3.28 1.91
C PHE A 126 -6.13 1.98 1.18
N LEU A 127 -5.13 1.46 0.47
CA LEU A 127 -5.18 0.20 -0.24
C LEU A 127 -3.92 -0.64 0.01
N GLY A 128 -4.07 -1.80 0.64
CA GLY A 128 -3.05 -2.85 0.74
C GLY A 128 -3.35 -3.97 -0.26
N ILE A 129 -2.40 -4.29 -1.16
CA ILE A 129 -2.55 -5.39 -2.14
C ILE A 129 -1.42 -6.41 -2.16
N GLY A 130 -0.40 -6.25 -1.32
CA GLY A 130 0.80 -7.06 -1.33
C GLY A 130 0.62 -8.56 -1.07
N ALA A 131 1.73 -9.29 -1.10
CA ALA A 131 1.80 -10.73 -0.85
C ALA A 131 0.77 -11.56 -1.65
N ASN A 132 0.48 -11.09 -2.86
CA ASN A 132 -0.36 -11.75 -3.84
C ASN A 132 0.51 -12.20 -5.04
N PRO A 133 0.23 -13.38 -5.64
CA PRO A 133 0.98 -13.91 -6.78
C PRO A 133 0.60 -13.20 -8.10
N PHE A 134 0.57 -11.86 -8.09
CA PHE A 134 0.28 -11.07 -9.27
C PHE A 134 1.22 -11.37 -10.42
N LYS A 135 0.66 -11.44 -11.61
CA LYS A 135 1.39 -11.48 -12.86
C LYS A 135 1.52 -10.04 -13.35
N PRO A 136 2.70 -9.39 -13.26
CA PRO A 136 2.84 -7.98 -13.59
C PRO A 136 2.36 -7.63 -15.00
N GLU A 137 2.53 -8.54 -15.96
CA GLU A 137 2.07 -8.39 -17.34
C GLU A 137 0.54 -8.29 -17.49
N LEU A 138 -0.24 -8.73 -16.49
CA LEU A 138 -1.70 -8.66 -16.49
C LEU A 138 -2.23 -7.45 -15.71
N PHE A 139 -1.36 -6.66 -15.10
CA PHE A 139 -1.77 -5.54 -14.26
C PHE A 139 -2.02 -4.29 -15.11
N HIS A 140 -3.28 -3.98 -15.34
CA HIS A 140 -3.66 -2.92 -16.27
C HIS A 140 -3.34 -1.51 -15.73
N HIS A 141 -2.89 -0.61 -16.60
CA HIS A 141 -2.48 0.76 -16.24
C HIS A 141 -3.62 1.63 -15.65
N LEU A 142 -4.88 1.25 -15.92
CA LEU A 142 -6.07 1.97 -15.44
C LEU A 142 -6.65 1.46 -14.12
N VAL A 143 -6.08 0.41 -13.51
CA VAL A 143 -6.63 -0.22 -12.28
C VAL A 143 -6.91 0.81 -11.19
N TYR A 144 -6.02 1.78 -10.98
CA TYR A 144 -6.19 2.78 -9.91
C TYR A 144 -6.94 4.05 -10.35
N LYS A 145 -7.34 4.18 -11.62
CA LYS A 145 -8.04 5.37 -12.13
C LYS A 145 -9.31 5.74 -11.35
N PRO A 146 -10.11 4.79 -10.81
CA PRO A 146 -11.29 5.11 -10.02
C PRO A 146 -10.98 5.73 -8.64
N LEU A 147 -9.77 5.52 -8.11
CA LEU A 147 -9.40 5.86 -6.74
C LEU A 147 -9.05 7.35 -6.59
N LYS A 148 -10.07 8.21 -6.49
CA LYS A 148 -9.87 9.68 -6.44
C LYS A 148 -9.31 10.18 -5.11
N ASN A 149 -9.76 9.59 -4.00
CA ASN A 149 -9.37 10.00 -2.64
C ASN A 149 -8.27 9.12 -2.02
N ILE A 150 -7.58 8.31 -2.81
CA ILE A 150 -6.50 7.45 -2.30
C ILE A 150 -5.37 8.32 -1.77
N ARG A 151 -4.90 8.03 -0.57
CA ARG A 151 -3.78 8.70 0.09
C ARG A 151 -2.56 7.79 0.16
N THR A 152 -2.79 6.50 0.35
CA THR A 152 -1.71 5.52 0.50
C THR A 152 -2.00 4.24 -0.26
N ILE A 153 -1.02 3.78 -1.03
CA ILE A 153 -0.98 2.42 -1.56
C ILE A 153 0.19 1.69 -0.92
N PHE A 154 -0.11 0.55 -0.31
CA PHE A 154 0.86 -0.36 0.28
C PHE A 154 0.97 -1.63 -0.57
N VAL A 155 2.19 -1.98 -0.94
CA VAL A 155 2.50 -3.16 -1.74
C VAL A 155 3.68 -3.89 -1.11
N SER A 156 3.43 -5.02 -0.47
CA SER A 156 4.48 -5.97 -0.09
C SER A 156 4.61 -7.07 -1.15
N ARG A 157 5.79 -7.65 -1.40
CA ARG A 157 5.97 -8.93 -2.14
C ARG A 157 4.99 -9.15 -3.32
N PHE A 158 5.21 -8.44 -4.43
CA PHE A 158 4.32 -8.48 -5.58
C PHE A 158 4.75 -9.53 -6.61
N GLY A 159 3.94 -10.57 -6.79
CA GLY A 159 4.10 -11.58 -7.84
C GLY A 159 4.99 -12.79 -7.52
N ASP A 160 4.98 -13.79 -8.42
CA ASP A 160 5.85 -14.96 -8.33
C ASP A 160 7.25 -14.62 -8.86
N GLU A 161 8.16 -14.35 -7.94
CA GLU A 161 9.55 -13.92 -8.16
C GLU A 161 10.36 -14.83 -9.09
N SER A 162 9.92 -16.08 -9.28
CA SER A 162 10.67 -17.10 -10.00
C SER A 162 10.40 -17.18 -11.51
N LYS A 163 9.38 -16.48 -12.03
CA LYS A 163 8.83 -16.78 -13.38
C LYS A 163 8.66 -15.62 -14.35
N HIS A 164 8.79 -14.36 -13.93
CA HIS A 164 8.42 -13.23 -14.78
C HIS A 164 9.63 -12.47 -15.36
N ASP A 165 9.62 -12.26 -16.67
CA ASP A 165 10.58 -11.44 -17.39
C ASP A 165 10.39 -9.95 -17.07
N SER A 166 11.14 -9.49 -16.09
CA SER A 166 11.89 -8.23 -15.98
C SER A 166 11.39 -6.86 -16.39
N ARG A 167 10.33 -6.71 -17.17
CA ARG A 167 10.15 -5.50 -18.00
C ARG A 167 8.81 -4.77 -17.85
N ILE A 168 7.93 -5.19 -16.95
CA ILE A 168 6.68 -4.47 -16.71
C ILE A 168 6.50 -4.19 -15.22
N PRO A 169 7.00 -3.04 -14.74
CA PRO A 169 6.83 -2.67 -13.36
C PRO A 169 5.40 -2.22 -13.08
N LEU A 170 4.90 -2.59 -11.90
CA LEU A 170 3.68 -2.07 -11.26
C LEU A 170 3.52 -0.54 -11.40
N PHE A 171 4.61 0.19 -11.58
CA PHE A 171 4.60 1.63 -11.85
C PHE A 171 3.71 2.04 -13.02
N ASN A 172 3.48 1.21 -14.04
CA ASN A 172 2.50 1.50 -15.09
C ASN A 172 1.08 1.68 -14.53
N ALA A 173 0.71 0.91 -13.50
CA ALA A 173 -0.60 1.02 -12.87
C ALA A 173 -0.79 2.36 -12.16
N PHE A 174 0.29 2.95 -11.66
CA PHE A 174 0.24 4.26 -11.01
C PHE A 174 -0.03 5.41 -12.00
N GLU A 175 0.00 5.17 -13.32
CA GLU A 175 -0.49 6.14 -14.30
C GLU A 175 -1.95 6.54 -14.02
N GLY A 176 -2.78 5.59 -13.57
CA GLY A 176 -4.16 5.88 -13.17
C GLY A 176 -4.29 6.90 -12.02
N LEU A 177 -3.21 7.21 -11.29
CA LEU A 177 -3.23 8.09 -10.12
C LEU A 177 -3.00 9.58 -10.41
N GLN A 178 -2.77 9.98 -11.66
CA GLN A 178 -2.42 11.37 -12.05
C GLN A 178 -3.31 12.47 -11.45
N ASN A 179 -4.58 12.16 -11.16
CA ASN A 179 -5.56 13.11 -10.60
C ASN A 179 -6.16 12.59 -9.28
N SER A 180 -5.34 11.92 -8.48
CA SER A 180 -5.72 11.43 -7.15
C SER A 180 -5.08 12.26 -6.04
N THR A 181 -5.51 12.02 -4.80
CA THR A 181 -4.91 12.60 -3.60
C THR A 181 -3.71 11.82 -3.08
N ILE A 182 -3.05 11.01 -3.92
CA ILE A 182 -1.99 10.09 -3.48
C ILE A 182 -0.85 10.87 -2.80
N GLU A 183 -0.55 10.51 -1.56
CA GLU A 183 0.46 11.15 -0.73
C GLU A 183 1.62 10.20 -0.44
N ALA A 184 1.37 8.89 -0.37
CA ALA A 184 2.38 7.91 -0.03
C ALA A 184 2.27 6.63 -0.87
N ILE A 185 3.41 6.16 -1.38
CA ILE A 185 3.56 4.82 -1.94
C ILE A 185 4.58 4.08 -1.08
N ILE A 186 4.15 2.95 -0.54
CA ILE A 186 4.97 2.06 0.29
C ILE A 186 5.12 0.74 -0.46
N TYR A 187 6.36 0.37 -0.76
CA TYR A 187 6.67 -0.85 -1.49
C TYR A 187 7.82 -1.60 -0.82
N GLU A 188 7.53 -2.77 -0.29
CA GLU A 188 8.49 -3.61 0.42
C GLU A 188 8.76 -4.92 -0.33
N HIS A 189 10.01 -5.39 -0.26
CA HIS A 189 10.47 -6.67 -0.82
C HIS A 189 10.32 -6.82 -2.34
N ILE A 190 10.66 -5.79 -3.11
CA ILE A 190 10.94 -5.82 -4.55
C ILE A 190 12.19 -6.67 -4.76
N THR A 191 11.96 -7.93 -5.08
CA THR A 191 12.98 -8.98 -5.26
C THR A 191 13.52 -9.07 -6.68
N PHE A 192 12.96 -8.28 -7.61
CA PHE A 192 13.37 -8.24 -9.00
C PHE A 192 14.53 -7.25 -9.26
N VAL A 193 15.33 -7.54 -10.30
CA VAL A 193 16.55 -6.88 -10.83
C VAL A 193 16.65 -5.40 -10.50
N PRO A 194 17.88 -4.86 -10.30
CA PRO A 194 18.04 -3.51 -9.78
C PRO A 194 17.21 -2.52 -10.59
N PHE A 195 16.12 -2.05 -9.98
CA PHE A 195 15.11 -1.30 -10.71
C PHE A 195 15.68 0.08 -10.97
N LEU A 196 16.12 0.33 -12.20
CA LEU A 196 16.21 1.69 -12.67
C LEU A 196 14.77 2.16 -12.75
N LEU A 197 14.40 3.09 -11.87
CA LEU A 197 13.14 3.84 -12.00
C LEU A 197 13.22 4.61 -13.32
N GLU A 198 12.91 3.99 -14.45
CA GLU A 198 13.07 4.61 -15.75
C GLU A 198 12.09 5.78 -15.90
N LYS A 199 12.52 6.84 -16.60
CA LYS A 199 11.73 8.03 -16.87
C LYS A 199 10.29 7.74 -17.33
N LYS A 200 10.07 6.77 -18.22
CA LYS A 200 8.73 6.40 -18.73
C LYS A 200 7.74 6.01 -17.62
N TYR A 201 8.22 5.49 -16.50
CA TYR A 201 7.41 5.01 -15.38
C TYR A 201 7.20 6.04 -14.28
N MET A 202 7.69 7.27 -14.45
CA MET A 202 7.58 8.31 -13.43
C MET A 202 6.97 9.60 -13.93
N GLN A 203 6.90 9.81 -15.26
CA GLN A 203 6.35 11.04 -15.85
C GLN A 203 4.99 11.42 -15.26
N PHE A 204 4.14 10.44 -14.96
CA PHE A 204 2.81 10.68 -14.42
C PHE A 204 2.82 11.24 -12.98
N PHE A 205 3.87 11.02 -12.19
CA PHE A 205 3.96 11.56 -10.83
C PHE A 205 4.12 13.08 -10.79
N GLN A 206 4.45 13.72 -11.92
CA GLN A 206 4.54 15.17 -12.01
C GLN A 206 3.22 15.86 -11.67
N ASN A 207 2.10 15.17 -11.91
CA ASN A 207 0.75 15.65 -11.63
C ASN A 207 0.19 15.14 -10.30
N CYS A 208 0.95 14.30 -9.56
CA CYS A 208 0.54 13.76 -8.28
C CYS A 208 1.08 14.60 -7.12
N HIS A 209 0.36 14.58 -5.98
CA HIS A 209 0.81 15.19 -4.73
C HIS A 209 1.65 14.22 -3.88
N LEU A 210 2.44 13.37 -4.53
CA LEU A 210 3.19 12.33 -3.84
C LEU A 210 4.25 12.97 -2.94
N LYS A 211 4.10 12.80 -1.63
CA LYS A 211 5.00 13.31 -0.58
C LYS A 211 5.97 12.26 -0.09
N LYS A 212 5.58 10.99 -0.10
CA LYS A 212 6.37 9.91 0.50
C LYS A 212 6.56 8.76 -0.48
N LEU A 213 7.81 8.40 -0.71
CA LEU A 213 8.18 7.20 -1.45
C LEU A 213 9.01 6.30 -0.53
N VAL A 214 8.38 5.22 -0.06
CA VAL A 214 8.94 4.32 0.95
C VAL A 214 9.21 2.99 0.26
N LEU A 215 10.48 2.70 0.00
CA LEU A 215 10.97 1.55 -0.75
C LEU A 215 12.01 0.74 0.07
N PRO A 216 11.74 0.37 1.34
CA PRO A 216 12.71 -0.35 2.15
C PRO A 216 12.81 -1.83 1.73
N GLU A 217 13.96 -2.45 2.05
CA GLU A 217 14.18 -3.90 1.87
C GLU A 217 14.03 -4.39 0.42
N ASN A 218 14.45 -3.55 -0.51
CA ASN A 218 14.41 -3.81 -1.95
C ASN A 218 15.83 -4.06 -2.50
N LYS A 219 15.95 -4.40 -3.79
CA LYS A 219 17.24 -4.61 -4.46
C LYS A 219 17.66 -3.44 -5.36
N ILE A 220 17.23 -2.21 -5.05
CA ILE A 220 17.50 -1.01 -5.87
C ILE A 220 18.98 -0.64 -5.77
N TYR A 221 19.63 -0.45 -6.93
CA TYR A 221 21.05 -0.09 -7.06
C TYR A 221 21.32 1.35 -7.49
N ALA A 222 20.37 2.00 -8.16
CA ALA A 222 20.53 3.34 -8.72
C ALA A 222 19.15 3.93 -9.02
N PHE A 223 19.08 5.25 -9.05
CA PHE A 223 17.93 6.00 -9.55
C PHE A 223 18.27 6.61 -10.90
N GLU A 224 17.26 6.79 -11.75
CA GLU A 224 17.42 7.56 -12.98
C GLU A 224 17.91 8.97 -12.64
N PRO A 225 18.90 9.51 -13.37
CA PRO A 225 19.33 10.89 -13.21
C PRO A 225 18.15 11.86 -13.29
N GLY A 226 17.97 12.66 -12.24
CA GLY A 226 16.84 13.59 -12.15
C GLY A 226 15.51 12.96 -11.73
N PHE A 227 15.50 11.79 -11.07
CA PHE A 227 14.26 11.15 -10.59
C PHE A 227 13.36 12.12 -9.79
N SER A 228 13.98 13.00 -8.99
CA SER A 228 13.28 13.99 -8.16
C SER A 228 12.52 15.04 -8.97
N LYS A 229 12.84 15.26 -10.25
CA LYS A 229 12.08 16.15 -11.14
C LYS A 229 10.72 15.58 -11.52
N PHE A 230 10.53 14.26 -11.39
CA PHE A 230 9.25 13.62 -11.67
C PHE A 230 8.31 13.63 -10.46
N MET A 231 8.79 13.96 -9.27
CA MET A 231 8.00 13.99 -8.03
C MET A 231 8.25 15.32 -7.30
N PRO A 232 7.73 16.45 -7.82
CA PRO A 232 8.10 17.79 -7.36
C PRO A 232 7.64 18.13 -5.92
N HIS A 233 6.74 17.31 -5.37
CA HIS A 233 6.18 17.41 -4.01
C HIS A 233 6.77 16.40 -3.03
N LEU A 234 7.77 15.62 -3.45
CA LEU A 234 8.36 14.57 -2.62
C LEU A 234 9.12 15.18 -1.43
N GLU A 235 8.72 14.76 -0.22
CA GLU A 235 9.24 15.21 1.07
C GLU A 235 10.03 14.10 1.77
N ILE A 236 9.64 12.83 1.62
CA ILE A 236 10.27 11.70 2.30
C ILE A 236 10.63 10.61 1.29
N VAL A 237 11.87 10.15 1.36
CA VAL A 237 12.35 9.00 0.58
C VAL A 237 13.00 8.00 1.53
N ASP A 238 12.34 6.87 1.77
CA ASP A 238 12.97 5.74 2.47
C ASP A 238 13.44 4.73 1.44
N VAL A 239 14.75 4.51 1.37
CA VAL A 239 15.37 3.48 0.54
C VAL A 239 16.29 2.61 1.37
N SER A 240 15.99 2.50 2.65
CA SER A 240 16.76 1.70 3.59
C SER A 240 16.83 0.24 3.12
N ARG A 241 17.94 -0.43 3.43
CA ARG A 241 18.14 -1.85 3.08
C ARG A 241 18.05 -2.14 1.57
N ASN A 242 18.50 -1.20 0.73
CA ASN A 242 18.73 -1.36 -0.71
C ASN A 242 20.23 -1.54 -1.06
N LEU A 243 20.53 -1.72 -2.36
CA LEU A 243 21.87 -1.91 -2.92
C LEU A 243 22.44 -0.67 -3.62
N ILE A 244 21.93 0.52 -3.29
CA ILE A 244 22.27 1.78 -3.96
C ILE A 244 23.78 2.02 -3.98
N GLN A 245 24.32 2.30 -5.16
CA GLN A 245 25.70 2.70 -5.39
C GLN A 245 25.73 4.15 -5.91
N GLY A 246 26.73 4.93 -5.48
CA GLY A 246 26.91 6.32 -5.94
C GLY A 246 26.09 7.34 -5.15
N THR A 247 25.56 8.35 -5.85
CA THR A 247 24.81 9.45 -5.28
C THR A 247 23.31 9.24 -5.44
N MET A 248 22.52 9.75 -4.49
CA MET A 248 21.07 9.89 -4.65
C MET A 248 20.73 11.32 -5.05
N PRO A 249 20.14 11.54 -6.25
CA PRO A 249 19.82 12.88 -6.71
C PRO A 249 18.45 13.32 -6.17
N VAL A 250 18.42 13.76 -4.92
CA VAL A 250 17.23 14.32 -4.26
C VAL A 250 17.16 15.84 -4.42
N ASN A 251 15.95 16.38 -4.44
CA ASN A 251 15.75 17.83 -4.39
C ASN A 251 15.86 18.32 -2.92
N ASN A 252 16.20 19.59 -2.72
CA ASN A 252 16.26 20.30 -1.44
C ASN A 252 14.94 20.26 -0.63
N LYS A 253 13.83 19.82 -1.25
CA LYS A 253 12.53 19.60 -0.60
C LYS A 253 12.41 18.26 0.15
N VAL A 254 13.32 17.31 -0.10
CA VAL A 254 13.31 16.03 0.63
C VAL A 254 13.86 16.29 2.03
N LEU A 255 12.98 16.21 3.02
CA LEU A 255 13.22 16.51 4.42
C LEU A 255 13.93 15.35 5.14
N GLU A 256 13.62 14.11 4.76
CA GLU A 256 14.16 12.91 5.40
C GLU A 256 14.53 11.84 4.37
N ILE A 257 15.74 11.28 4.52
CA ILE A 257 16.20 10.12 3.77
C ILE A 257 16.68 9.05 4.72
N TYR A 258 15.99 7.91 4.74
CA TYR A 258 16.40 6.77 5.55
C TYR A 258 17.36 5.90 4.75
N LEU A 259 18.66 6.03 5.07
CA LEU A 259 19.77 5.33 4.44
C LEU A 259 20.39 4.32 5.41
N MET A 260 19.69 3.24 5.73
CA MET A 260 20.30 2.14 6.49
C MET A 260 20.85 1.09 5.52
N GLN A 261 22.11 1.25 5.11
CA GLN A 261 22.93 0.19 4.52
C GLN A 261 23.97 -0.24 5.54
N PHE A 262 24.24 -1.54 5.63
CA PHE A 262 25.10 -2.09 6.67
C PHE A 262 26.54 -1.53 6.68
N LEU A 263 27.09 -0.91 5.62
CA LEU A 263 28.51 -0.50 5.61
C LEU A 263 28.88 0.68 4.66
N LYS A 264 27.94 1.46 4.09
CA LYS A 264 28.29 2.55 3.13
C LYS A 264 27.49 3.83 3.34
N VAL A 265 28.20 4.97 3.31
CA VAL A 265 27.63 6.32 3.27
C VAL A 265 27.19 6.61 1.83
N ILE A 266 25.88 6.79 1.62
CA ILE A 266 25.33 7.27 0.34
C ILE A 266 25.46 8.80 0.30
N LYS A 267 26.05 9.34 -0.76
CA LYS A 267 26.16 10.80 -0.93
C LYS A 267 24.85 11.36 -1.49
N ILE A 268 24.33 12.39 -0.84
CA ILE A 268 23.16 13.14 -1.32
C ILE A 268 23.64 14.23 -2.27
N GLU A 269 23.17 14.23 -3.51
CA GLU A 269 23.34 15.35 -4.44
C GLU A 269 22.08 16.21 -4.38
N GLY A 270 22.10 17.22 -3.51
CA GLY A 270 21.14 18.31 -3.50
C GLY A 270 21.58 19.41 -4.46
N ASN A 271 20.63 20.18 -4.98
CA ASN A 271 20.93 21.34 -5.80
C ASN A 271 21.49 22.42 -4.87
N THR A 272 22.81 22.45 -4.66
CA THR A 272 23.49 23.58 -4.02
C THR A 272 23.49 24.75 -5.00
N GLN A 273 22.36 25.44 -5.13
CA GLN A 273 22.31 26.79 -5.67
C GLN A 273 21.30 27.62 -4.90
N GLY A 274 21.86 28.62 -4.21
CA GLY A 274 21.25 29.94 -3.96
C GLY A 274 20.09 29.99 -3.00
#